data_AF-A0A7S3JKA3-F1
#
_entry.id   AF-A0A7S3JKA3-F1
#
_cell.length_a   1.000
_cell.length_b   1.000
_cell.length_c   1.000
_cell.angle_alpha   90.00
_cell.angle_beta   90.00
_cell.angle_gamma   90.00
#
_symmetry.space_group_name_H-M   'P 1'
#
loop_
_entity.id
_entity.type
_entity.pdbx_description
1 polymer ?
#
loop_
_entity_poly.entity_id
_entity_poly.type
_entity_poly.pdbx_seq_one_letter_code
_entity_poly.pdbx_strand_id
1 'polypeptide(L)'
;DIPIKFSGLGGKPSIFKIIPNKNSESLHAVYSKAEELFSRLENMINTFTPWTALGYFDLETYIEENFKDVKDWENNFKMLRVKRKELEKLSETYKIDNFFSIRTEPFKKGIEDLFSRMNDVLKFSLRSSIKVDMETIDQFIDDGM
;
A
#
# COMPACT_ATOMS: atom_id res chain seq x y z
N ASP A 1 33.81 -5.08 13.01
CA ASP A 1 34.76 -4.13 13.63
C ASP A 1 35.14 -4.38 15.08
N ILE A 2 34.21 -4.71 15.97
CA ILE A 2 34.48 -4.73 17.42
C ILE A 2 35.59 -5.73 17.84
N PRO A 3 35.63 -7.00 17.37
CA PRO A 3 36.68 -7.95 17.81
C PRO A 3 38.07 -7.68 17.21
N ILE A 4 38.14 -7.08 16.02
CA ILE A 4 39.39 -6.87 15.27
C ILE A 4 40.16 -5.66 15.82
N LYS A 5 39.44 -4.67 16.35
CA LYS A 5 39.96 -3.45 16.97
C LYS A 5 40.16 -3.58 18.48
N PHE A 6 39.75 -4.70 19.08
CA PHE A 6 39.87 -4.93 20.51
C PHE A 6 41.30 -5.35 20.88
N SER A 7 41.98 -4.56 21.72
CA SER A 7 43.37 -4.78 22.12
C SER A 7 43.53 -5.51 23.45
N GLY A 8 42.45 -5.65 24.23
CA GLY A 8 42.41 -6.36 25.52
C GLY A 8 43.37 -5.80 26.58
N LEU A 9 43.39 -6.45 27.76
CA LEU A 9 44.34 -6.17 28.84
C LEU A 9 45.66 -6.86 28.51
N GLY A 10 46.58 -6.17 27.82
CA GLY A 10 47.90 -6.72 27.46
C GLY A 10 48.41 -6.34 26.07
N GLY A 11 47.66 -5.55 25.29
CA GLY A 11 48.16 -4.97 24.03
C GLY A 11 48.43 -5.99 22.91
N LYS A 12 47.86 -7.20 22.99
CA LYS A 12 48.01 -8.26 21.98
C LYS A 12 46.71 -8.44 21.19
N PRO A 13 46.44 -7.59 20.19
CA PRO A 13 45.22 -7.66 19.37
C PRO A 13 45.15 -8.91 18.48
N SER A 14 46.26 -9.63 18.29
CA SER A 14 46.36 -10.84 17.46
C SER A 14 45.45 -11.98 17.93
N ILE A 15 45.17 -12.08 19.23
CA ILE A 15 44.33 -13.14 19.82
C ILE A 15 42.86 -12.92 19.43
N PHE A 16 42.40 -11.66 19.42
CA PHE A 16 41.01 -11.31 19.12
C PHE A 16 40.71 -11.29 17.61
N LYS A 17 41.73 -11.06 16.77
CA LYS A 17 41.62 -11.11 15.30
C LYS A 17 41.34 -12.51 14.73
N ILE A 18 41.60 -13.57 15.50
CA ILE A 18 41.34 -14.97 15.07
C ILE A 18 39.86 -15.35 15.29
N ILE A 19 39.17 -14.66 16.21
CA ILE A 19 37.79 -14.96 16.61
C ILE A 19 36.79 -14.88 15.44
N PRO A 20 36.82 -13.85 14.55
CA PRO A 20 35.93 -13.80 13.40
C PRO A 20 36.11 -14.97 12.43
N ASN A 21 37.36 -15.40 12.20
CA ASN A 21 37.66 -16.52 11.29
C ASN A 21 37.23 -17.87 11.88
N LYS A 22 37.27 -18.03 13.19
CA LYS A 22 36.75 -19.24 13.87
C LYS A 22 35.23 -19.29 13.92
N ASN A 23 34.57 -18.14 13.83
CA ASN A 23 33.12 -18.01 13.94
C ASN A 23 32.46 -17.75 12.57
N SER A 24 33.12 -18.15 11.48
CA SER A 24 32.67 -17.94 10.11
C SER A 24 31.34 -18.63 9.80
N GLU A 25 31.08 -19.78 10.43
CA GLU A 25 29.78 -20.48 10.34
C GLU A 25 28.63 -19.63 10.90
N SER A 26 28.90 -18.82 11.93
CA SER A 26 27.90 -17.91 12.49
C SER A 26 27.60 -16.75 11.56
N LEU A 27 28.56 -16.32 10.73
CA LEU A 27 28.29 -15.33 9.68
C LEU A 27 27.31 -15.91 8.67
N HIS A 28 27.50 -17.17 8.26
CA HIS A 28 26.55 -17.83 7.36
C HIS A 28 25.15 -17.87 7.96
N ALA A 29 25.01 -18.25 9.24
CA ALA A 29 23.72 -18.23 9.94
C ALA A 29 23.09 -16.83 10.03
N VAL A 30 23.89 -15.77 10.18
CA VAL A 30 23.41 -14.37 10.15
C VAL A 30 22.91 -13.98 8.75
N TYR A 31 23.63 -14.34 7.70
CA TYR A 31 23.20 -14.10 6.32
C TYR A 31 21.90 -14.85 6.00
N SER A 32 21.80 -16.13 6.36
CA SER A 32 20.56 -16.90 6.15
C SER A 32 19.38 -16.29 6.90
N LYS A 33 19.58 -15.82 8.14
CA LYS A 33 18.53 -15.11 8.89
C LYS A 33 18.19 -13.77 8.24
N ALA A 34 19.17 -13.04 7.71
CA ALA A 34 18.92 -11.78 7.01
C ALA A 34 18.08 -12.00 5.74
N GLU A 35 18.40 -13.02 4.94
CA GLU A 35 17.60 -13.40 3.77
C GLU A 35 16.16 -13.78 4.16
N GLU A 36 15.99 -14.55 5.23
CA GLU A 36 14.66 -14.87 5.75
C GLU A 36 13.88 -13.61 6.16
N LEU A 37 14.54 -12.64 6.80
CA LEU A 37 13.93 -11.36 7.16
C LEU A 37 13.53 -10.54 5.93
N PHE A 38 14.36 -10.51 4.89
CA PHE A 38 14.03 -9.82 3.63
C PHE A 38 12.88 -10.51 2.90
N SER A 39 12.83 -11.84 2.88
CA SER A 39 11.71 -12.57 2.30
C SER A 39 10.39 -12.30 3.05
N ARG A 40 10.43 -12.25 4.40
CA ARG A 40 9.28 -11.86 5.22
C ARG A 40 8.83 -10.42 4.94
N LEU A 41 9.79 -9.50 4.76
CA LEU A 41 9.52 -8.12 4.38
C LEU A 41 8.85 -8.02 3.00
N GLU A 42 9.34 -8.76 2.01
CA GLU A 42 8.76 -8.81 0.67
C GLU A 42 7.32 -9.34 0.69
N ASN A 43 7.08 -10.43 1.43
CA ASN A 43 5.72 -10.96 1.62
C ASN A 43 4.78 -9.94 2.27
N MET A 44 5.29 -9.17 3.23
CA MET A 44 4.53 -8.08 3.84
C MET A 44 4.21 -6.98 2.81
N ILE A 45 5.18 -6.56 1.99
CA ILE A 45 4.95 -5.58 0.91
C ILE A 45 3.90 -6.08 -0.08
N ASN A 46 3.97 -7.35 -0.47
CA ASN A 46 3.01 -7.98 -1.38
C ASN A 46 1.57 -7.97 -0.85
N THR A 47 1.39 -7.94 0.47
CA THR A 47 0.06 -7.81 1.10
C THR A 47 -0.53 -6.41 0.89
N PHE A 48 0.30 -5.39 0.66
CA PHE A 48 -0.13 -4.02 0.39
C PHE A 48 -0.36 -3.70 -1.09
N THR A 49 0.22 -4.48 -2.00
CA THR A 49 0.02 -4.34 -3.46
C THR A 49 -1.45 -4.22 -3.92
N PRO A 50 -2.42 -5.02 -3.45
CA PRO A 50 -3.81 -4.89 -3.91
C PRO A 50 -4.47 -3.56 -3.50
N TRP A 51 -3.98 -2.89 -2.46
CA TRP A 51 -4.52 -1.60 -2.03
C TRP A 51 -4.14 -0.46 -2.97
N THR A 52 -3.02 -0.59 -3.69
CA THR A 52 -2.56 0.42 -4.64
C THR A 52 -3.17 0.23 -6.03
N ALA A 53 -3.83 -0.90 -6.31
CA ALA A 53 -4.42 -1.23 -7.60
C ALA A 53 -5.35 -0.14 -8.17
N LEU A 54 -6.10 0.54 -7.29
CA LEU A 54 -7.02 1.63 -7.67
C LEU A 54 -6.32 2.90 -8.16
N GLY A 55 -5.01 3.04 -7.95
CA GLY A 55 -4.21 4.16 -8.43
C GLY A 55 -3.58 3.95 -9.81
N TYR A 56 -3.69 2.75 -10.39
CA TYR A 56 -3.02 2.40 -11.64
C TYR A 56 -3.84 2.69 -12.90
N PHE A 57 -5.13 2.98 -12.78
CA PHE A 57 -6.02 3.19 -13.91
C PHE A 57 -6.74 4.54 -13.84
N ASP A 58 -7.13 5.04 -15.01
CA ASP A 58 -7.93 6.25 -15.10
C ASP A 58 -9.37 5.95 -14.63
N LEU A 59 -9.71 6.49 -13.46
CA LEU A 59 -11.01 6.30 -12.83
C LEU A 59 -12.13 6.94 -13.65
N GLU A 60 -11.88 8.06 -14.33
CA GLU A 60 -12.93 8.77 -15.09
C GLU A 60 -13.35 7.93 -16.30
N THR A 61 -12.40 7.52 -17.13
CA THR A 61 -12.67 6.68 -18.30
C THR A 61 -13.31 5.36 -17.91
N TYR A 62 -12.83 4.71 -16.84
CA TYR A 62 -13.37 3.43 -16.39
C TYR A 62 -14.84 3.54 -15.94
N ILE A 63 -15.19 4.64 -15.27
CA ILE A 63 -16.56 4.86 -14.80
C ILE A 63 -17.49 5.16 -15.99
N GLU A 64 -17.07 6.01 -16.93
CA GLU A 64 -17.87 6.34 -18.12
C GLU A 64 -18.18 5.12 -19.00
N GLU A 65 -17.23 4.19 -19.15
CA GLU A 65 -17.44 3.00 -19.98
C GLU A 65 -18.32 1.93 -19.32
N ASN A 66 -18.26 1.81 -17.99
CA ASN A 66 -18.87 0.69 -17.26
C ASN A 66 -20.15 1.03 -16.50
N PHE A 67 -20.39 2.30 -16.15
CA PHE A 67 -21.53 2.66 -15.30
C PHE A 67 -22.71 3.05 -16.17
N LYS A 68 -23.80 2.27 -16.09
CA LYS A 68 -25.01 2.48 -16.88
C LYS A 68 -26.27 2.55 -16.02
N ASP A 69 -26.27 1.95 -14.82
CA ASP A 69 -27.38 1.98 -13.88
C ASP A 69 -26.96 2.70 -12.58
N VAL A 70 -27.87 3.48 -11.98
CA VAL A 70 -27.72 4.13 -10.67
C VAL A 70 -27.19 3.16 -9.60
N LYS A 71 -27.54 1.87 -9.71
CA LYS A 71 -27.05 0.80 -8.83
C LYS A 71 -25.54 0.59 -8.89
N ASP A 72 -24.90 0.87 -10.03
CA ASP A 72 -23.45 0.72 -10.20
C ASP A 72 -22.71 1.74 -9.34
N TRP A 73 -23.17 2.99 -9.31
CA TRP A 73 -22.64 4.00 -8.39
C TRP A 73 -22.90 3.63 -6.93
N GLU A 74 -24.12 3.19 -6.58
CA GLU A 74 -24.46 2.84 -5.20
C GLU A 74 -23.60 1.66 -4.67
N ASN A 75 -23.43 0.62 -5.47
CA ASN A 75 -22.61 -0.54 -5.13
C ASN A 75 -21.14 -0.15 -4.92
N ASN A 76 -20.59 0.70 -5.80
CA ASN A 76 -19.22 1.18 -5.66
C ASN A 76 -19.03 2.10 -4.44
N PHE A 77 -20.00 2.97 -4.11
CA PHE A 77 -19.96 3.75 -2.86
C PHE A 77 -20.01 2.85 -1.62
N LYS A 78 -20.83 1.79 -1.63
CA LYS A 78 -20.88 0.80 -0.54
C LYS A 78 -19.55 0.06 -0.41
N MET A 79 -18.99 -0.40 -1.52
CA MET A 79 -17.71 -1.13 -1.53
C MET A 79 -16.55 -0.26 -1.05
N LEU A 80 -16.50 1.01 -1.47
CA LEU A 80 -15.49 1.96 -1.00
C LEU A 80 -15.61 2.21 0.51
N ARG A 81 -16.83 2.30 1.08
CA ARG A 81 -17.03 2.43 2.53
C ARG A 81 -16.52 1.20 3.29
N VAL A 82 -16.75 0.00 2.76
CA VAL A 82 -16.23 -1.25 3.35
C VAL A 82 -14.70 -1.24 3.32
N LYS A 83 -14.09 -0.90 2.17
CA LYS A 83 -12.64 -0.83 2.01
C LYS A 83 -11.98 0.22 2.91
N ARG A 84 -12.63 1.37 3.13
CA ARG A 84 -12.16 2.38 4.10
C ARG A 84 -12.15 1.84 5.52
N LYS A 85 -13.19 1.11 5.95
CA LYS A 85 -13.21 0.45 7.27
C LYS A 85 -12.15 -0.64 7.40
N GLU A 86 -11.86 -1.36 6.32
CA GLU A 86 -10.77 -2.35 6.29
C GLU A 86 -9.39 -1.68 6.41
N LEU A 87 -9.18 -0.52 5.77
CA LEU A 87 -7.95 0.29 5.87
C LEU A 87 -7.70 0.79 7.30
N GLU A 88 -8.74 1.26 7.99
CA GLU A 88 -8.66 1.71 9.39
C GLU A 88 -8.21 0.56 10.33
N LYS A 89 -8.62 -0.68 10.03
CA LYS A 89 -8.26 -1.88 10.81
C LYS A 89 -6.80 -2.33 10.61
N LEU A 90 -6.10 -1.84 9.58
CA LEU A 90 -4.70 -2.21 9.38
C LEU A 90 -3.83 -1.67 10.51
N SER A 91 -2.83 -2.44 10.94
CA SER A 91 -1.90 -1.99 11.99
C SER A 91 -1.08 -0.80 11.49
N GLU A 92 -0.87 0.20 12.35
CA GLU A 92 -0.05 1.40 12.03
C GLU A 92 1.45 1.10 12.08
N THR A 93 1.83 0.05 12.80
CA THR A 93 3.21 -0.39 12.95
C THR A 93 3.28 -1.90 12.81
N TYR A 94 4.14 -2.36 11.90
CA TYR A 94 4.51 -3.75 11.79
C TYR A 94 5.95 -3.92 12.26
N LYS A 95 6.17 -4.82 13.21
CA LYS A 95 7.49 -5.18 13.71
C LYS A 95 7.89 -6.54 13.14
N ILE A 96 8.99 -6.60 12.42
CA ILE A 96 9.59 -7.86 11.95
C ILE A 96 10.79 -8.17 12.85
N ASP A 97 10.65 -9.23 13.66
CA ASP A 97 11.68 -9.82 14.54
C ASP A 97 12.50 -8.79 15.36
N ASN A 98 11.86 -7.70 15.80
CA ASN A 98 12.47 -6.59 16.54
C ASN A 98 13.61 -5.85 15.81
N PHE A 99 13.96 -6.23 14.58
CA PHE A 99 15.02 -5.60 13.80
C PHE A 99 14.47 -4.47 12.92
N PHE A 100 13.32 -4.71 12.27
CA PHE A 100 12.64 -3.70 11.46
C PHE A 100 11.33 -3.26 12.11
N SER A 101 11.14 -1.95 12.22
CA SER A 101 9.85 -1.35 12.58
C SER A 101 9.36 -0.51 11.41
N ILE A 102 8.32 -0.98 10.73
CA ILE A 102 7.76 -0.32 9.56
C ILE A 102 6.54 0.46 10.01
N ARG A 103 6.54 1.77 9.78
CA ARG A 103 5.38 2.63 9.98
C ARG A 103 4.59 2.70 8.68
N THR A 104 3.32 2.33 8.73
CA THR A 104 2.40 2.33 7.58
C THR A 104 1.53 3.57 7.51
N GLU A 105 1.72 4.52 8.43
CA GLU A 105 1.01 5.81 8.46
C GLU A 105 1.03 6.59 7.12
N PRO A 106 2.20 6.83 6.46
CA PRO A 106 2.19 7.52 5.16
C PRO A 106 1.50 6.72 4.06
N PHE A 107 1.54 5.39 4.15
CA PHE A 107 0.84 4.51 3.21
C PHE A 107 -0.67 4.60 3.40
N LYS A 108 -1.17 4.52 4.65
CA LYS A 108 -2.59 4.69 4.97
C LYS A 108 -3.11 6.02 4.44
N LYS A 109 -2.38 7.11 4.69
CA LYS A 109 -2.75 8.45 4.20
C LYS A 109 -2.83 8.50 2.68
N GLY A 110 -1.86 7.92 1.97
CA GLY A 110 -1.89 7.86 0.50
C GLY A 110 -3.10 7.09 -0.05
N ILE A 111 -3.52 6.00 0.60
CA ILE A 111 -4.73 5.27 0.22
C ILE A 111 -6.01 6.05 0.57
N GLU A 112 -6.03 6.76 1.70
CA GLU A 112 -7.16 7.65 2.05
C GLU A 112 -7.36 8.77 1.03
N ASP A 113 -6.26 9.40 0.59
CA ASP A 113 -6.29 10.42 -0.46
C ASP A 113 -6.84 9.84 -1.78
N LEU A 114 -6.42 8.62 -2.15
CA LEU A 114 -6.93 7.90 -3.32
C LEU A 114 -8.44 7.62 -3.19
N PHE A 115 -8.90 7.17 -2.01
CA PHE A 115 -10.32 6.96 -1.75
C PHE A 115 -11.12 8.27 -1.78
N SER A 116 -10.55 9.38 -1.33
CA SER A 116 -11.20 10.69 -1.43
C SER A 116 -11.38 11.10 -2.88
N ARG A 117 -10.31 11.03 -3.68
CA ARG A 117 -10.35 11.31 -5.12
C ARG A 117 -11.40 10.47 -5.84
N MET A 118 -11.46 9.16 -5.57
CA MET A 118 -12.46 8.28 -6.17
C MET A 118 -13.90 8.67 -5.80
N ASN A 119 -14.15 9.12 -4.55
CA ASN A 119 -15.48 9.61 -4.19
C ASN A 119 -15.88 10.84 -5.00
N ASP A 120 -14.92 11.74 -5.24
CA ASP A 120 -15.22 12.98 -5.95
C ASP A 120 -15.44 12.73 -7.44
N VAL A 121 -14.65 11.84 -8.05
CA VAL A 121 -14.89 11.37 -9.43
C VAL A 121 -16.26 10.68 -9.55
N LEU A 122 -16.62 9.79 -8.64
CA LEU A 122 -17.94 9.12 -8.67
C LEU A 122 -19.10 10.12 -8.55
N LYS A 123 -18.98 11.13 -7.68
CA LYS A 123 -20.00 12.19 -7.55
C LYS A 123 -20.07 13.04 -8.82
N PHE A 124 -18.93 13.37 -9.40
CA PHE A 124 -18.86 14.16 -10.64
C PHE A 124 -19.50 13.40 -11.79
N SER A 125 -19.13 12.14 -11.99
CA SER A 125 -19.72 11.26 -13.01
C SER A 125 -21.23 11.14 -12.85
N LEU A 126 -21.73 10.88 -11.63
CA LEU A 126 -23.17 10.78 -11.40
C LEU A 126 -23.91 12.09 -11.73
N ARG A 127 -23.34 13.24 -11.35
CA ARG A 127 -23.89 14.55 -11.70
C ARG A 127 -23.88 14.80 -13.21
N SER A 128 -22.81 14.38 -13.89
CA SER A 128 -22.69 14.50 -15.34
C SER A 128 -23.75 13.66 -16.05
N SER A 129 -23.91 12.40 -15.62
CA SER A 129 -24.94 11.48 -16.14
C SER A 129 -26.36 12.06 -16.00
N ILE A 130 -26.72 12.56 -14.81
CA ILE A 130 -28.04 13.19 -14.59
C ILE A 130 -28.25 14.42 -15.48
N LYS A 131 -27.20 15.21 -15.73
CA LYS A 131 -27.31 16.38 -16.63
C LYS A 131 -27.54 15.96 -18.07
N VAL A 132 -26.83 14.94 -18.55
CA VAL A 132 -27.03 14.39 -19.90
C VAL A 132 -28.44 13.84 -20.06
N ASP A 133 -28.95 13.13 -19.05
CA ASP A 133 -30.32 12.64 -19.04
C ASP A 133 -31.35 13.79 -19.10
N MET A 134 -31.12 14.88 -18.35
CA MET A 134 -31.97 16.08 -18.40
C MET A 134 -31.93 16.75 -19.77
N GLU A 135 -30.74 16.97 -20.34
CA GLU A 135 -30.58 17.58 -21.67
C GLU A 135 -31.27 16.76 -22.76
N THR A 136 -31.24 15.43 -22.64
CA THR A 136 -31.92 14.52 -23.58
C THR A 136 -33.45 14.63 -23.46
N ILE A 137 -33.98 14.76 -22.24
CA ILE A 137 -35.41 14.95 -22.01
C ILE A 137 -35.86 16.32 -22.53
N ASP A 138 -35.09 17.38 -22.28
CA ASP A 138 -35.39 18.74 -22.76
C ASP A 138 -35.39 18.78 -24.29
N GLN A 139 -34.40 18.18 -24.96
CA GLN A 139 -34.38 18.04 -26.41
C GLN A 139 -35.58 17.25 -26.95
N PHE A 140 -35.97 16.17 -26.27
CA PHE A 140 -37.15 15.39 -26.68
C PHE A 140 -38.45 16.20 -26.57
N ILE A 141 -38.58 17.08 -25.56
CA ILE A 141 -39.73 17.97 -25.41
C ILE A 141 -39.70 19.05 -26.50
N ASP A 142 -38.54 19.65 -26.77
CA ASP A 142 -38.37 20.68 -27.80
C ASP A 142 -38.62 20.15 -29.22
N ASP A 143 -38.15 18.94 -29.54
CA ASP A 143 -38.40 18.29 -30.84
C ASP A 143 -39.84 17.76 -30.99
N GLY A 144 -40.53 17.54 -29.86
CA GLY A 144 -41.92 17.07 -29.82
C GLY A 144 -42.97 18.17 -29.84
N MET A 145 -42.59 19.43 -29.61
CA MET A 145 -43.41 20.63 -29.76
C MET A 145 -43.37 21.20 -31.18
#